data_AF-A0A1V5INN1-F1
#
_entry.id   AF-A0A1V5INN1-F1
#
_cell.length_a   1.000
_cell.length_b   1.000
_cell.length_c   1.000
_cell.angle_alpha   90.00
_cell.angle_beta   90.00
_cell.angle_gamma   90.00
#
_symmetry.space_group_name_H-M   'P 1'
#
loop_
_entity.id
_entity.type
_entity.pdbx_description
1 polymer ?
#
loop_
_entity_poly.entity_id
_entity_poly.type
_entity_poly.pdbx_seq_one_letter_code
_entity_poly.pdbx_strand_id
1 'polypeptide(L)' 'MFEITRPDKAHLPAPGISASYIFCTEADYFVYQNNFNTYASFYKNTFQHGGISLEEMLIPFITMQPKRK' A
#
# COMPACT_ATOMS: atom_id res chain seq x y z
N MET A 1 9.27 0.25 5.62
CA MET A 1 8.19 -0.60 6.17
C MET A 1 7.56 0.11 7.36
N PHE A 2 6.23 0.21 7.37
CA PHE A 2 5.45 0.92 8.38
C PHE A 2 4.48 -0.03 9.07
N GLU A 3 4.46 -0.03 10.40
CA GLU A 3 3.61 -0.91 11.20
C GLU A 3 2.51 -0.13 11.92
N ILE A 4 1.31 -0.69 11.91
CA ILE A 4 0.16 -0.23 12.68
C ILE A 4 -0.21 -1.33 13.67
N THR A 5 0.12 -1.09 14.94
CA THR A 5 -0.22 -1.99 16.06
C THR A 5 -1.60 -1.71 16.67
N ARG A 6 -2.25 -0.62 16.25
CA ARG A 6 -3.58 -0.20 16.68
C ARG A 6 -4.45 0.17 15.47
N PRO A 7 -5.07 -0.83 14.79
CA PRO A 7 -5.76 -0.61 13.52
C PRO A 7 -6.97 0.32 13.64
N ASP A 8 -7.64 0.30 14.79
CA ASP A 8 -8.77 1.17 15.15
C ASP A 8 -8.45 2.67 14.96
N LYS A 9 -7.24 3.08 15.36
CA LYS A 9 -6.77 4.47 15.25
C LYS A 9 -6.51 4.91 13.81
N ALA A 10 -6.31 3.96 12.91
CA ALA A 10 -6.07 4.20 11.48
C ALA A 10 -7.34 3.95 10.64
N HIS A 11 -8.50 3.78 11.28
CA HIS A 11 -9.77 3.44 10.63
C HIS A 11 -9.72 2.12 9.85
N LEU A 12 -8.84 1.19 10.26
CA LEU A 12 -8.74 -0.15 9.70
C LEU A 12 -9.54 -1.15 10.56
N PRO A 13 -9.97 -2.28 9.97
CA PRO A 13 -10.61 -3.35 10.72
C PRO A 13 -9.71 -3.85 11.87
N ALA A 14 -10.30 -4.06 13.05
CA ALA A 14 -9.61 -4.59 14.23
C ALA A 14 -10.39 -5.80 14.77
N PRO A 15 -10.30 -6.98 14.11
CA PRO A 15 -11.08 -8.16 14.50
C PRO A 15 -10.72 -8.72 15.89
N GLY A 16 -9.58 -8.32 16.46
CA GLY A 16 -9.15 -8.69 17.80
C GLY A 16 -8.10 -7.74 18.36
N ILE A 17 -7.81 -7.88 19.66
CA ILE A 17 -6.88 -7.00 20.40
C ILE A 17 -5.45 -7.06 19.85
N SER A 18 -5.06 -8.19 19.26
CA SER A 18 -3.73 -8.42 18.70
C SER A 18 -3.64 -8.18 17.19
N ALA A 19 -4.65 -7.58 16.57
CA ALA A 19 -4.59 -7.29 15.14
C ALA A 19 -3.55 -6.20 14.86
N SER A 20 -2.62 -6.47 13.94
CA SER A 20 -1.66 -5.49 13.44
C SER A 20 -1.60 -5.53 11.92
N TYR A 21 -1.19 -4.42 11.33
CA TYR A 21 -0.98 -4.29 9.90
C TYR A 21 0.43 -3.81 9.64
N ILE A 22 1.01 -4.30 8.55
CA ILE A 22 2.30 -3.85 8.07
C ILE A 22 2.14 -3.46 6.62
N PHE A 23 2.61 -2.27 6.29
CA PHE A 23 2.59 -1.74 4.95
C PHE A 23 4.00 -1.50 4.44
N CYS A 24 4.16 -1.75 3.15
CA CYS A 24 5.34 -1.31 2.42
C CYS A 24 5.23 0.17 2.08
N THR A 25 6.39 0.80 1.99
CA THR A 25 6.58 2.22 1.65
C THR A 25 7.59 2.31 0.51
N GLU A 26 7.41 3.25 -0.41
CA GLU A 26 8.34 3.56 -1.51
C GLU A 26 8.86 2.31 -2.25
N ALA A 27 10.10 1.90 -2.04
CA ALA A 27 10.76 0.79 -2.72
C ALA A 27 10.63 -0.57 -2.00
N ASP A 28 9.93 -0.62 -0.87
CA ASP A 28 9.74 -1.85 -0.11
C ASP A 28 8.64 -2.71 -0.75
N TYR A 29 8.80 -4.03 -0.70
CA TYR A 29 7.78 -4.99 -1.15
C TYR A 29 7.91 -6.30 -0.37
N PHE A 30 6.79 -7.00 -0.19
CA PHE A 30 6.80 -8.30 0.48
C PHE A 30 7.19 -9.40 -0.49
N VAL A 31 8.08 -10.28 -0.04
CA VAL A 31 8.52 -11.45 -0.80
C VAL A 31 8.38 -12.67 0.10
N TYR A 32 7.84 -13.76 -0.44
CA TYR A 32 7.82 -15.04 0.26
C TYR A 32 9.25 -15.52 0.51
N GLN A 33 9.51 -15.95 1.74
CA GLN A 33 10.83 -16.45 2.14
C GLN A 33 11.19 -17.74 1.38
N ASN A 34 10.21 -18.62 1.18
CA ASN A 34 10.37 -19.81 0.34
C ASN A 34 10.63 -19.36 -1.11
N ASN A 35 11.73 -19.82 -1.70
CA ASN A 35 12.18 -19.44 -3.04
C ASN A 35 12.41 -17.93 -3.22
N PHE A 36 12.98 -17.27 -2.20
CA PHE A 36 13.25 -15.82 -2.20
C PHE A 36 13.87 -15.31 -3.49
N ASN A 37 14.95 -15.92 -4.00
CA ASN A 37 15.66 -15.42 -5.19
C ASN A 37 14.76 -15.32 -6.42
N THR A 38 13.87 -16.29 -6.61
CA THR A 38 12.93 -16.32 -7.71
C THR A 38 11.95 -15.15 -7.60
N TYR A 39 11.26 -15.03 -6.47
CA TYR A 39 10.25 -13.98 -6.27
C TYR A 39 10.87 -12.58 -6.19
N ALA A 40 12.01 -12.43 -5.51
CA ALA A 40 12.72 -11.16 -5.46
C ALA A 40 13.12 -10.68 -6.85
N SER A 41 13.57 -11.58 -7.74
CA SER A 41 13.90 -11.23 -9.12
C SER A 41 12.67 -10.85 -9.95
N PHE A 42 11.50 -11.43 -9.67
CA PHE A 42 10.25 -11.09 -10.35
C PHE A 42 9.73 -9.68 -10.00
N TYR A 43 9.88 -9.25 -8.75
CA TYR A 43 9.34 -7.96 -8.29
C TYR A 43 10.36 -6.82 -8.35
N LYS A 44 11.65 -7.12 -8.29
CA LYS A 44 12.71 -6.09 -8.32
C LYS A 44 12.63 -5.25 -9.60
N ASN A 45 12.73 -3.93 -9.45
CA ASN A 45 12.68 -2.95 -10.55
C ASN A 45 11.38 -2.99 -11.38
N THR A 46 10.31 -3.53 -10.82
CA THR A 46 8.97 -3.47 -11.42
C THR A 46 8.11 -2.46 -10.68
N PHE A 47 7.05 -1.99 -11.34
CA PHE A 47 6.08 -1.11 -10.71
C PHE A 47 5.16 -1.95 -9.81
N GLN A 48 5.26 -1.73 -8.51
CA GLN A 48 4.40 -2.36 -7.50
C GLN A 48 3.46 -1.31 -6.91
N HIS A 49 2.30 -1.77 -6.48
CA HIS A 49 1.25 -0.95 -5.87
C HIS A 49 0.66 -1.68 -4.66
N GLY A 50 -0.16 -1.00 -3.87
CA GLY A 50 -0.79 -1.54 -2.67
C GLY A 50 -0.02 -1.21 -1.39
N GLY A 51 0.98 -0.33 -1.47
CA GLY A 51 1.63 0.27 -0.32
C GLY A 51 0.85 1.48 0.20
N ILE A 52 1.48 2.23 1.10
CA ILE A 52 0.94 3.49 1.66
C ILE A 52 1.84 4.68 1.31
N SER A 53 2.59 4.60 0.22
CA SER A 53 3.41 5.72 -0.23
C SER A 53 2.52 6.92 -0.61
N LEU A 54 3.08 8.13 -0.57
CA LEU A 54 2.29 9.35 -0.77
C LEU A 54 1.63 9.36 -2.15
N GLU A 55 2.34 8.86 -3.16
CA GLU A 55 1.89 8.72 -4.54
C GLU A 55 0.71 7.76 -4.69
N GLU A 56 0.59 6.77 -3.79
CA GLU A 56 -0.52 5.81 -3.78
C GLU A 56 -1.74 6.32 -3.02
N MET A 57 -1.52 7.15 -2.01
CA MET A 57 -2.57 7.70 -1.17
C MET A 57 -3.21 8.96 -1.76
N LEU A 58 -2.47 9.74 -2.56
CA LEU A 58 -2.98 10.96 -3.19
C LEU A 58 -3.70 10.65 -4.51
N ILE A 59 -5.02 10.85 -4.53
CA ILE A 59 -5.84 10.67 -5.73
C ILE A 59 -6.07 12.03 -6.40
N PRO A 60 -5.56 12.26 -7.63
CA PRO A 60 -5.91 13.47 -8.37
C PRO A 60 -7.39 13.41 -8.76
N PHE A 61 -8.12 14.49 -8.55
CA PHE A 61 -9.50 14.61 -8.98
C PHE A 61 -9.72 15.93 -9.71
N ILE A 62 -10.66 15.93 -10.64
CA ILE A 62 -11.07 17.11 -11.38
C ILE A 62 -12.59 17.23 -11.37
N THR A 63 -13.08 18.47 -11.41
CA THR A 63 -14.49 18.78 -11.62
C THR A 63 -14.63 19.61 -12.88
N MET A 64 -15.50 19.17 -13.78
CA MET A 64 -15.72 19.83 -15.07
C MET A 64 -17.08 20.53 -15.10
N GLN A 65 -17.13 21.67 -15.79
CA GLN A 65 -18.39 22.33 -16.12
C GLN A 65 -18.75 22.08 -17.59
N PRO A 66 -20.03 21.88 -17.90
CA PRO A 66 -20.46 21.67 -19.28
C PRO A 66 -20.21 22.92 -20.12
N LYS A 67 -19.76 22.72 -21.36
CA LYS A 67 -19.59 23.81 -22.33
C LYS A 67 -20.97 24.32 -22.76
N ARG A 68 -21.23 25.62 -22.58
CA ARG A 68 -22.45 26.27 -23.10
C ARG A 68 -22.37 26.35 -24.64
N LYS A 69 -23.49 26.08 -25.31
CA LYS A 69 -23.64 26.33 -26.76
C LYS A 69 -23.70 27.82 -27.02
#